data_AF-A0A0F8Z4A6-F1
#
_entry.id   AF-A0A0F8Z4A6-F1
#
_cell.length_a   1.000
_cell.length_b   1.000
_cell.length_c   1.000
_cell.angle_alpha   90.00
_cell.angle_beta   90.00
_cell.angle_gamma   90.00
#
_symmetry.space_group_name_H-M   'P 1'
#
loop_
_entity.id
_entity.type
_entity.pdbx_description
1 polymer ?
#
loop_
_entity_poly.entity_id
_entity_poly.type
_entity_poly.pdbx_seq_one_letter_code
_entity_poly.pdbx_strand_id
1 'polypeptide(L)'
;MGYKEDQEFLRRYKLEHPEEYAAKVAEVRERLKQGKILRETEGYFIACRTWGLIITEDGLRLGSANNTIWPVYQELEAICSIRKDQHIAPDYKCQCGIYAVKIGRNPPSTGPIAGRLKMWGKYEDASEGYRTQYAYPEKFESFVCCACGKYFEEWSEAFGFVSYEGISYYRSHDNPNMRLLCCKCHDRRVKSKYTNSFFNGLEILDELNEAYGLIINPFKTFIEGIEGLGEGDDDEHR
;
A
#
# COMPACT_ATOMS: atom_id res chain seq x y z
N MET A 1 10.66 -1.16 21.71
CA MET A 1 10.08 -1.19 23.06
C MET A 1 8.67 -0.66 22.97
N GLY A 2 7.69 -1.49 23.34
CA GLY A 2 6.28 -1.26 23.01
C GLY A 2 5.50 -0.55 24.12
N TYR A 3 4.40 0.12 23.75
CA TYR A 3 3.48 0.83 24.65
C TYR A 3 3.00 0.00 25.86
N LYS A 4 2.94 -1.33 25.72
CA LYS A 4 2.55 -2.25 26.81
C LYS A 4 3.63 -2.39 27.88
N GLU A 5 4.90 -2.41 27.51
CA GLU A 5 6.03 -2.52 28.44
C GLU A 5 6.16 -1.25 29.30
N ASP A 6 5.97 -0.08 28.69
CA ASP A 6 5.96 1.21 29.39
C ASP A 6 4.76 1.34 30.36
N GLN A 7 3.59 0.78 30.02
CA GLN A 7 2.40 0.78 30.90
C GLN A 7 2.62 -0.09 32.15
N GLU A 8 3.26 -1.24 31.99
CA GLU A 8 3.53 -2.17 33.08
C GLU A 8 4.70 -1.71 33.97
N PHE A 9 5.67 -1.01 33.38
CA PHE A 9 6.69 -0.25 34.12
C PHE A 9 6.05 0.86 34.96
N LEU A 10 5.19 1.71 34.37
CA LEU A 10 4.53 2.80 35.09
C LEU A 10 3.62 2.30 36.21
N ARG A 11 2.96 1.14 36.04
CA ARG A 11 2.16 0.51 37.11
C ARG A 11 3.02 0.11 38.31
N ARG A 12 4.18 -0.51 38.08
CA ARG A 12 5.12 -0.87 39.15
C ARG A 12 5.74 0.37 39.80
N TYR A 13 6.20 1.32 38.99
CA TYR A 13 6.79 2.57 39.48
C TYR A 13 5.81 3.38 40.34
N LYS A 14 4.52 3.38 40.02
CA LYS A 14 3.49 4.04 40.84
C LYS A 14 3.37 3.45 42.25
N LEU A 15 3.53 2.14 42.38
CA LEU A 15 3.44 1.43 43.65
C LEU A 15 4.68 1.66 44.51
N GLU A 16 5.85 1.75 43.88
CA GLU A 16 7.14 1.87 44.55
C GLU A 16 7.51 3.33 44.87
N HIS A 17 7.09 4.28 44.03
CA HIS A 17 7.49 5.69 44.11
C HIS A 17 6.30 6.65 43.83
N PRO A 18 5.30 6.69 44.73
CA PRO A 18 4.07 7.45 44.51
C PRO A 18 4.29 8.98 44.41
N GLU A 19 5.22 9.54 45.19
CA GLU A 19 5.57 10.97 45.13
C GLU A 19 6.25 11.38 43.81
N GLU A 20 7.01 10.48 43.17
CA GLU A 20 7.75 10.76 41.94
C GLU A 20 6.99 10.35 40.67
N TYR A 21 5.90 9.59 40.81
CA TYR A 21 5.16 9.01 39.71
C TYR A 21 4.71 10.06 38.68
N ALA A 22 4.27 11.23 39.11
CA ALA A 22 3.83 12.30 38.20
C ALA A 22 4.98 12.81 37.31
N ALA A 23 6.17 13.00 37.89
CA ALA A 23 7.36 13.40 37.16
C ALA A 23 7.82 12.28 36.22
N LYS A 24 7.80 11.02 36.68
CA LYS A 24 8.20 9.88 35.86
C LYS A 24 7.23 9.62 34.70
N VAL A 25 5.93 9.82 34.91
CA VAL A 25 4.93 9.80 33.84
C VAL A 25 5.18 10.92 32.84
N ALA A 26 5.53 12.13 33.29
CA ALA A 26 5.88 13.24 32.40
C ALA A 26 7.14 12.93 31.58
N GLU A 27 8.19 12.40 32.20
CA GLU A 27 9.42 11.96 31.53
C GLU A 27 9.15 10.84 30.51
N VAL A 28 8.41 9.79 30.89
CA VAL A 28 8.06 8.70 29.98
C VAL A 28 7.17 9.22 28.85
N ARG A 29 6.24 10.15 29.13
CA ARG A 29 5.44 10.81 28.09
C ARG A 29 6.29 11.67 27.18
N GLU A 30 7.27 12.38 27.69
CA GLU A 30 8.15 13.25 26.91
C GLU A 30 9.12 12.42 26.06
N ARG A 31 9.68 11.34 26.62
CA ARG A 31 10.45 10.33 25.90
C ARG A 31 9.61 9.64 24.83
N LEU A 32 8.35 9.31 25.13
CA LEU A 32 7.40 8.78 24.16
C LEU A 32 7.02 9.82 23.11
N LYS A 33 6.89 11.10 23.45
CA LYS A 33 6.69 12.15 22.45
C LYS A 33 7.92 12.27 21.57
N GLN A 34 9.13 12.32 22.13
CA GLN A 34 10.40 12.41 21.41
C GLN A 34 10.65 11.19 20.49
N GLY A 35 10.19 9.99 20.91
CA GLY A 35 10.20 8.77 20.10
C GLY A 35 8.98 8.55 19.20
N LYS A 36 7.92 9.36 19.34
CA LYS A 36 6.65 9.31 18.57
C LYS A 36 6.28 10.69 18.01
N ILE A 37 7.28 11.48 17.64
CA ILE A 37 7.04 12.74 16.94
C ILE A 37 6.52 12.36 15.56
N LEU A 38 5.33 12.85 15.24
CA LEU A 38 4.93 12.99 13.85
C LEU A 38 5.89 13.98 13.23
N ARG A 39 6.82 13.46 12.44
CA ARG A 39 7.74 14.27 11.66
C ARG A 39 7.03 14.74 10.41
N GLU A 40 7.49 15.84 9.86
CA GLU A 40 7.08 16.32 8.54
C GLU A 40 8.28 16.19 7.61
N THR A 41 8.03 15.91 6.33
CA THR A 41 9.09 15.76 5.33
C THR A 41 9.01 16.90 4.31
N GLU A 42 10.18 17.35 3.83
CA GLU A 42 10.28 18.36 2.76
C GLU A 42 10.07 17.75 1.35
N GLY A 43 10.12 16.43 1.23
CA GLY A 43 9.89 15.69 -0.02
C GLY A 43 9.26 14.33 0.26
N TYR A 44 9.59 13.31 -0.53
CA TYR A 44 9.17 11.93 -0.26
C TYR A 44 10.34 11.06 0.16
N PHE A 45 10.02 9.98 0.86
CA PHE A 45 10.93 8.86 1.12
C PHE A 45 10.31 7.56 0.62
N ILE A 46 11.14 6.53 0.46
CA ILE A 46 10.73 5.24 -0.11
C ILE A 46 10.61 4.18 0.98
N ALA A 47 9.53 3.40 0.90
CA ALA A 47 9.26 2.25 1.75
C ALA A 47 8.61 1.12 0.93
N CYS A 48 8.46 -0.06 1.52
CA CYS A 48 7.88 -1.23 0.84
C CYS A 48 6.48 -1.56 1.39
N ARG A 49 5.56 -1.95 0.51
CA ARG A 49 4.18 -2.30 0.88
C ARG A 49 3.67 -3.47 0.04
N THR A 50 2.67 -4.18 0.56
CA THR A 50 1.80 -5.01 -0.28
C THR A 50 0.40 -4.41 -0.48
N TRP A 51 -0.19 -4.67 -1.64
CA TRP A 51 -1.54 -4.27 -2.00
C TRP A 51 -2.39 -5.47 -2.40
N GLY A 52 -3.68 -5.37 -2.11
CA GLY A 52 -4.74 -6.19 -2.73
C GLY A 52 -4.91 -5.82 -4.20
N LEU A 53 -5.47 -6.74 -4.99
CA LEU A 53 -5.94 -6.47 -6.35
C LEU A 53 -7.45 -6.53 -6.38
N ILE A 54 -8.06 -5.42 -6.77
CA ILE A 54 -9.49 -5.24 -6.86
C ILE A 54 -9.84 -5.07 -8.34
N ILE A 55 -10.82 -5.82 -8.82
CA ILE A 55 -11.40 -5.61 -10.16
C ILE A 55 -12.53 -4.59 -10.00
N THR A 56 -12.46 -3.52 -10.78
CA THR A 56 -13.50 -2.47 -10.85
C THR A 56 -14.05 -2.38 -12.27
N GLU A 57 -15.12 -1.61 -12.47
CA GLU A 57 -15.65 -1.33 -13.81
C GLU A 57 -14.59 -0.67 -14.72
N ASP A 58 -13.69 0.11 -14.13
CA ASP A 58 -12.62 0.83 -14.82
C ASP A 58 -11.28 0.04 -14.86
N GLY A 59 -11.32 -1.27 -14.60
CA GLY A 59 -10.14 -2.16 -14.60
C GLY A 59 -9.55 -2.46 -13.22
N LEU A 60 -8.30 -2.91 -13.19
CA LEU A 60 -7.58 -3.30 -11.97
C LEU A 60 -7.20 -2.10 -11.11
N ARG A 61 -7.39 -2.23 -9.81
CA ARG A 61 -7.03 -1.22 -8.80
C ARG A 61 -6.29 -1.85 -7.63
N LEU A 62 -5.40 -1.08 -7.02
CA LEU A 62 -4.77 -1.46 -5.77
C LEU A 62 -5.73 -1.25 -4.61
N GLY A 63 -5.85 -2.28 -3.78
CA GLY A 63 -6.64 -2.28 -2.55
C GLY A 63 -5.78 -2.28 -1.30
N SER A 64 -6.25 -1.60 -0.27
CA SER A 64 -5.75 -1.75 1.09
C SER A 64 -6.57 -2.80 1.84
N ALA A 65 -5.99 -3.37 2.89
CA ALA A 65 -6.66 -4.30 3.80
C ALA A 65 -7.98 -3.75 4.39
N ASN A 66 -8.08 -2.44 4.59
CA ASN A 66 -9.29 -1.76 5.07
C ASN A 66 -10.27 -1.36 3.94
N ASN A 67 -10.17 -1.99 2.76
CA ASN A 67 -10.96 -1.70 1.56
C ASN A 67 -10.76 -0.30 0.96
N THR A 68 -9.74 0.46 1.40
CA THR A 68 -9.36 1.70 0.72
C THR A 68 -8.79 1.37 -0.66
N ILE A 69 -9.48 1.81 -1.71
CA ILE A 69 -9.00 1.78 -3.09
C ILE A 69 -8.00 2.92 -3.27
N TRP A 70 -6.86 2.62 -3.88
CA TRP A 70 -5.85 3.63 -4.18
C TRP A 70 -6.23 4.38 -5.45
N PRO A 71 -6.32 5.72 -5.40
CA PRO A 71 -6.70 6.50 -6.56
C PRO A 71 -5.61 6.44 -7.63
N VAL A 72 -6.05 6.52 -8.89
CA VAL A 72 -5.22 6.51 -10.09
C VAL A 72 -4.75 7.94 -10.37
N TYR A 73 -3.45 8.12 -10.67
CA TYR A 73 -2.80 9.42 -10.90
C TYR A 73 -2.88 10.45 -9.77
N GLN A 74 -3.29 10.02 -8.57
CA GLN A 74 -3.44 10.90 -7.42
C GLN A 74 -2.85 10.23 -6.19
N GLU A 75 -2.34 11.03 -5.26
CA GLU A 75 -1.91 10.54 -3.98
C GLU A 75 -3.07 9.95 -3.18
N LEU A 76 -2.77 8.91 -2.42
CA LEU A 76 -3.66 8.48 -1.36
C LEU A 76 -3.39 9.33 -0.13
N GLU A 77 -4.41 10.04 0.37
CA GLU A 77 -4.40 10.66 1.68
C GLU A 77 -4.95 9.70 2.75
N ALA A 78 -4.25 9.62 3.88
CA ALA A 78 -4.68 8.87 5.03
C ALA A 78 -5.92 9.52 5.66
N ILE A 79 -6.98 8.72 5.84
CA ILE A 79 -8.18 9.15 6.54
C ILE A 79 -8.45 8.21 7.71
N CYS A 80 -8.80 8.78 8.87
CA CYS A 80 -9.19 8.00 10.03
C CYS A 80 -10.61 7.43 9.83
N SER A 81 -10.75 6.11 9.75
CA SER A 81 -12.06 5.48 9.58
C SER A 81 -12.96 5.56 10.82
N ILE A 82 -12.38 5.70 12.02
CA ILE A 82 -13.10 5.67 13.30
C ILE A 82 -13.53 7.07 13.74
N ARG A 83 -12.63 8.04 13.60
CA ARG A 83 -12.77 9.43 14.08
C ARG A 83 -12.59 10.38 12.91
N LYS A 84 -13.40 10.19 11.87
CA LYS A 84 -13.45 11.07 10.70
C LYS A 84 -13.59 12.52 11.18
N ASP A 85 -12.82 13.42 10.56
CA ASP A 85 -12.83 14.88 10.78
C ASP A 85 -12.40 15.37 12.17
N GLN A 86 -12.02 14.49 13.10
CA GLN A 86 -11.54 14.88 14.43
C GLN A 86 -10.03 15.10 14.49
N HIS A 87 -9.29 14.56 13.54
CA HIS A 87 -7.84 14.76 13.40
C HIS A 87 -7.36 14.48 11.98
N ILE A 88 -6.21 15.05 11.65
CA ILE A 88 -5.45 14.73 10.45
C ILE A 88 -4.69 13.42 10.72
N ALA A 89 -4.77 12.46 9.80
CA ALA A 89 -4.00 11.23 9.90
C ALA A 89 -2.59 11.41 9.30
N PRO A 90 -1.56 10.73 9.84
CA PRO A 90 -1.60 9.94 11.06
C PRO A 90 -1.69 10.84 12.30
N ASP A 91 -2.36 10.35 13.34
CA ASP A 91 -2.39 10.96 14.67
C ASP A 91 -1.75 10.01 15.69
N TYR A 92 -0.91 10.54 16.58
CA TYR A 92 -0.14 9.74 17.54
C TYR A 92 -1.00 8.99 18.59
N LYS A 93 -2.27 9.39 18.78
CA LYS A 93 -3.27 8.71 19.63
C LYS A 93 -4.24 7.85 18.82
N CYS A 94 -3.95 7.64 17.55
CA CYS A 94 -4.77 6.83 16.65
C CYS A 94 -3.89 5.83 15.91
N GLN A 95 -4.52 4.87 15.23
CA GLN A 95 -3.85 3.93 14.33
C GLN A 95 -4.11 4.24 12.86
N CYS A 96 -4.68 5.41 12.56
CA CYS A 96 -4.86 5.90 11.21
C CYS A 96 -3.51 6.24 10.55
N GLY A 97 -3.45 6.13 9.24
CA GLY A 97 -2.23 6.35 8.46
C GLY A 97 -2.00 5.27 7.41
N ILE A 98 -1.14 5.58 6.46
CA ILE A 98 -0.71 4.64 5.43
C ILE A 98 0.56 3.94 5.90
N TYR A 99 0.47 2.62 6.05
CA TYR A 99 1.57 1.79 6.55
C TYR A 99 2.45 1.25 5.42
N ALA A 100 3.76 1.20 5.67
CA ALA A 100 4.75 0.52 4.85
C ALA A 100 5.91 0.06 5.75
N VAL A 101 6.71 -0.91 5.28
CA VAL A 101 7.93 -1.37 5.98
C VAL A 101 9.16 -0.70 5.39
N LYS A 102 10.25 -0.66 6.16
CA LYS A 102 11.55 -0.15 5.67
C LYS A 102 12.09 -1.00 4.53
N ILE A 103 12.84 -0.38 3.61
CA ILE A 103 13.53 -1.08 2.52
C ILE A 103 14.42 -2.19 3.10
N GLY A 104 14.50 -3.33 2.40
CA GLY A 104 15.24 -4.51 2.85
C GLY A 104 14.45 -5.44 3.76
N ARG A 105 13.16 -5.15 4.00
CA ARG A 105 12.23 -6.02 4.70
C ARG A 105 11.08 -6.43 3.80
N ASN A 106 10.64 -7.68 3.92
CA ASN A 106 9.45 -8.13 3.23
C ASN A 106 8.21 -7.52 3.92
N PRO A 107 7.38 -6.76 3.19
CA PRO A 107 6.12 -6.25 3.76
C PRO A 107 5.23 -7.44 4.14
N PRO A 108 4.40 -7.36 5.19
CA PRO A 108 3.45 -8.43 5.49
C PRO A 108 2.58 -8.73 4.26
N SER A 109 2.34 -10.00 3.95
CA SER A 109 1.54 -10.43 2.79
C SER A 109 0.04 -10.13 2.98
N THR A 110 -0.34 -8.85 2.99
CA THR A 110 -1.75 -8.42 3.07
C THR A 110 -2.44 -8.41 1.70
N GLY A 111 -1.69 -8.61 0.62
CA GLY A 111 -2.21 -8.75 -0.73
C GLY A 111 -1.15 -9.31 -1.68
N PRO A 112 -1.55 -9.63 -2.93
CA PRO A 112 -0.69 -10.36 -3.84
C PRO A 112 0.35 -9.50 -4.56
N ILE A 113 0.31 -8.17 -4.48
CA ILE A 113 1.32 -7.30 -5.09
C ILE A 113 2.22 -6.72 -4.02
N ALA A 114 3.52 -6.69 -4.26
CA ALA A 114 4.50 -6.04 -3.41
C ALA A 114 5.40 -5.09 -4.22
N GLY A 115 5.81 -4.00 -3.59
CA GLY A 115 6.63 -3.01 -4.28
C GLY A 115 6.94 -1.79 -3.43
N ARG A 116 7.49 -0.78 -4.09
CA ARG A 116 7.93 0.47 -3.49
C ARG A 116 6.81 1.50 -3.47
N LEU A 117 6.85 2.33 -2.44
CA LEU A 117 5.88 3.34 -2.13
C LEU A 117 6.60 4.65 -1.81
N LYS A 118 6.25 5.71 -2.53
CA LYS A 118 6.59 7.09 -2.13
C LYS A 118 5.69 7.48 -0.97
N MET A 119 6.28 8.02 0.09
CA MET A 119 5.59 8.44 1.31
C MET A 119 5.99 9.86 1.68
N TRP A 120 5.02 10.70 2.05
CA TRP A 120 5.27 12.07 2.48
C TRP A 120 4.19 12.68 3.38
N GLY A 121 4.39 13.94 3.75
CA GLY A 121 3.58 14.68 4.72
C GLY A 121 3.94 14.34 6.16
N LYS A 122 2.94 14.28 7.04
CA LYS A 122 3.12 13.84 8.43
C LYS A 122 3.40 12.35 8.50
N TYR A 123 4.45 11.94 9.22
CA TYR A 123 4.81 10.54 9.36
C TYR A 123 5.32 10.15 10.75
N GLU A 124 5.09 8.90 11.12
CA GLU A 124 5.70 8.22 12.27
C GLU A 124 6.75 7.23 11.76
N ASP A 125 7.96 7.33 12.32
CA ASP A 125 9.07 6.41 12.07
C ASP A 125 9.13 5.38 13.19
N ALA A 126 8.73 4.14 12.88
CA ALA A 126 8.79 3.02 13.79
C ALA A 126 10.02 2.14 13.47
N SER A 127 10.39 1.25 14.39
CA SER A 127 11.55 0.35 14.19
C SER A 127 11.45 -0.48 12.90
N GLU A 128 10.25 -0.91 12.55
CA GLU A 128 9.98 -1.86 11.47
C GLU A 128 9.48 -1.19 10.18
N GLY A 129 9.06 0.07 10.25
CA GLY A 129 8.31 0.68 9.16
C GLY A 129 7.89 2.11 9.44
N TYR A 130 7.00 2.59 8.58
CA TYR A 130 6.49 3.95 8.60
C TYR A 130 4.98 3.94 8.59
N ARG A 131 4.43 5.03 9.13
CA ARG A 131 3.02 5.37 8.99
C ARG A 131 2.92 6.82 8.55
N THR A 132 2.36 7.10 7.38
CA THR A 132 2.40 8.44 6.77
C THR A 132 1.01 8.98 6.43
N GLN A 133 0.95 10.27 6.11
CA GLN A 133 -0.23 10.99 5.65
C GLN A 133 -0.51 10.73 4.18
N TYR A 134 0.49 10.91 3.32
CA TYR A 134 0.32 10.75 1.88
C TYR A 134 1.22 9.66 1.33
N ALA A 135 0.72 8.93 0.35
CA ALA A 135 1.54 7.97 -0.36
C ALA A 135 1.08 7.72 -1.80
N TYR A 136 2.01 7.26 -2.63
CA TYR A 136 1.73 6.83 -4.00
C TYR A 136 2.64 5.68 -4.42
N PRO A 137 2.17 4.69 -5.20
CA PRO A 137 3.03 3.63 -5.73
C PRO A 137 4.22 4.21 -6.49
N GLU A 138 5.41 3.69 -6.24
CA GLU A 138 6.61 4.03 -7.03
C GLU A 138 6.89 2.98 -8.09
N LYS A 139 6.80 1.71 -7.69
CA LYS A 139 7.17 0.58 -8.53
C LYS A 139 6.56 -0.71 -7.98
N PHE A 140 6.05 -1.55 -8.85
CA PHE A 140 5.74 -2.95 -8.53
C PHE A 140 7.00 -3.79 -8.76
N GLU A 141 7.43 -4.54 -7.74
CA GLU A 141 8.68 -5.29 -7.79
C GLU A 141 8.44 -6.79 -7.76
N SER A 142 7.42 -7.26 -7.06
CA SER A 142 7.15 -8.68 -6.93
C SER A 142 5.66 -8.96 -6.71
N PHE A 143 5.30 -10.22 -6.91
CA PHE A 143 4.03 -10.76 -6.48
C PHE A 143 4.18 -11.79 -5.37
N VAL A 144 3.13 -11.95 -4.56
CA VAL A 144 3.05 -12.95 -3.49
C VAL A 144 2.08 -14.05 -3.91
N CYS A 145 2.59 -15.26 -4.04
CA CYS A 145 1.76 -16.42 -4.35
C CYS A 145 0.82 -16.73 -3.18
N CYS A 146 -0.49 -16.68 -3.41
CA CYS A 146 -1.50 -16.91 -2.38
C CYS A 146 -1.52 -18.34 -1.82
N ALA A 147 -0.90 -19.30 -2.50
CA ALA A 147 -0.84 -20.70 -2.05
C ALA A 147 0.41 -21.01 -1.20
N CYS A 148 1.56 -20.43 -1.52
CA CYS A 148 2.82 -20.73 -0.81
C CYS A 148 3.40 -19.55 -0.01
N GLY A 149 2.83 -18.35 -0.15
CA GLY A 149 3.25 -17.14 0.58
C GLY A 149 4.62 -16.59 0.17
N LYS A 150 5.24 -17.14 -0.88
CA LYS A 150 6.55 -16.69 -1.36
C LYS A 150 6.42 -15.50 -2.31
N TYR A 151 7.45 -14.66 -2.29
CA TYR A 151 7.65 -13.53 -3.20
C TYR A 151 8.33 -14.00 -4.47
N PHE A 152 7.92 -13.43 -5.59
CA PHE A 152 8.46 -13.72 -6.92
C PHE A 152 8.62 -12.40 -7.68
N GLU A 153 9.80 -12.15 -8.22
CA GLU A 153 10.10 -10.97 -9.03
C GLU A 153 9.86 -11.21 -10.53
N GLU A 154 9.85 -12.47 -10.96
CA GLU A 154 9.60 -12.87 -12.33
C GLU A 154 8.09 -12.93 -12.60
N TRP A 155 7.53 -11.83 -13.10
CA TRP A 155 6.09 -11.70 -13.33
C TRP A 155 5.53 -12.65 -14.39
N SER A 156 6.37 -13.18 -15.29
CA SER A 156 5.94 -14.24 -16.20
C SER A 156 5.60 -15.56 -15.49
N GLU A 157 5.99 -15.74 -14.22
CA GLU A 157 5.58 -16.88 -13.39
C GLU A 157 4.23 -16.68 -12.67
N ALA A 158 3.63 -15.50 -12.76
CA ALA A 158 2.36 -15.20 -12.09
C ALA A 158 1.16 -15.65 -12.93
N PHE A 159 0.21 -16.29 -12.25
CA PHE A 159 -1.09 -16.68 -12.77
C PHE A 159 -2.17 -16.06 -11.89
N GLY A 160 -2.86 -15.04 -12.41
CA GLY A 160 -3.96 -14.37 -11.72
C GLY A 160 -5.26 -15.13 -11.91
N PHE A 161 -6.10 -15.20 -10.89
CA PHE A 161 -7.44 -15.75 -11.00
C PHE A 161 -8.39 -14.99 -10.07
N VAL A 162 -9.66 -14.93 -10.44
CA VAL A 162 -10.70 -14.31 -9.61
C VAL A 162 -11.14 -15.31 -8.56
N SER A 163 -11.10 -14.91 -7.29
CA SER A 163 -11.63 -15.70 -6.19
C SER A 163 -12.88 -15.04 -5.65
N TYR A 164 -14.04 -15.66 -5.87
CA TYR A 164 -15.29 -15.29 -5.21
C TYR A 164 -15.38 -15.90 -3.80
N GLU A 165 -14.59 -16.94 -3.52
CA GLU A 165 -14.46 -17.52 -2.18
C GLU A 165 -13.48 -16.71 -1.33
N GLY A 166 -14.01 -16.15 -0.24
CA GLY A 166 -13.25 -15.42 0.75
C GLY A 166 -12.38 -16.34 1.58
N ILE A 167 -11.07 -16.33 1.33
CA ILE A 167 -10.11 -16.50 2.44
C ILE A 167 -10.17 -15.21 3.25
N SER A 168 -11.00 -15.29 4.28
CA SER A 168 -11.32 -14.26 5.26
C SER A 168 -10.08 -13.72 5.97
N TYR A 169 -9.88 -12.41 5.86
CA TYR A 169 -9.67 -11.54 7.02
C TYR A 169 -10.42 -10.22 6.87
N TYR A 170 -10.86 -9.86 5.66
CA TYR A 170 -11.54 -8.60 5.37
C TYR A 170 -12.89 -8.85 4.70
N ARG A 171 -13.96 -8.55 5.44
CA ARG A 171 -15.35 -8.57 4.96
C ARG A 171 -15.60 -7.34 4.08
N SER A 172 -15.54 -7.48 2.77
CA SER A 172 -16.46 -6.77 1.88
C SER A 172 -16.88 -7.75 0.82
N HIS A 173 -18.17 -8.06 0.80
CA HIS A 173 -18.77 -9.04 -0.12
C HIS A 173 -18.94 -8.47 -1.53
N ASP A 174 -18.52 -7.21 -1.76
CA ASP A 174 -18.98 -6.44 -2.92
C ASP A 174 -17.94 -6.30 -4.03
N ASN A 175 -16.66 -6.60 -3.77
CA ASN A 175 -15.59 -6.49 -4.78
C ASN A 175 -14.83 -7.82 -4.95
N PRO A 176 -14.81 -8.42 -6.16
CA PRO A 176 -14.02 -9.60 -6.42
C PRO A 176 -12.52 -9.27 -6.27
N ASN A 177 -11.85 -10.04 -5.41
CA ASN A 177 -10.41 -9.91 -5.23
C ASN A 177 -9.67 -10.84 -6.18
N MET A 178 -8.72 -10.30 -6.93
CA MET A 178 -7.81 -11.11 -7.73
C MET A 178 -6.71 -11.70 -6.83
N ARG A 179 -6.42 -12.97 -7.04
CA ARG A 179 -5.36 -13.72 -6.34
C ARG A 179 -4.31 -14.15 -7.36
N LEU A 180 -3.06 -14.24 -6.93
CA LEU A 180 -1.95 -14.68 -7.79
C LEU A 180 -1.38 -16.01 -7.30
N LEU A 181 -1.05 -16.90 -8.23
CA LEU A 181 -0.30 -18.13 -8.01
C LEU A 181 1.03 -18.06 -8.76
N CYS A 182 2.07 -18.69 -8.21
CA CYS A 182 3.24 -19.02 -9.02
C CYS A 182 2.99 -20.26 -9.87
N CYS A 183 3.75 -20.41 -10.96
CA CYS A 183 3.69 -21.55 -11.90
C CYS A 183 3.55 -22.92 -11.20
N LYS A 184 4.40 -23.21 -10.20
CA LYS A 184 4.38 -24.49 -9.46
C LYS A 184 3.07 -24.73 -8.69
N CYS A 185 2.48 -23.67 -8.13
CA CYS A 185 1.23 -23.80 -7.38
C CYS A 185 0.02 -23.83 -8.30
N HIS A 186 0.08 -23.10 -9.42
CA HIS A 186 -0.86 -23.19 -10.51
C HIS A 186 -0.96 -24.62 -11.04
N ASP A 187 0.14 -25.24 -11.44
CA ASP A 187 0.16 -26.59 -12.03
C ASP A 187 -0.39 -27.66 -11.09
N ARG A 188 -0.20 -27.49 -9.78
CA ARG A 188 -0.79 -28.36 -8.76
C ARG A 188 -2.30 -28.17 -8.65
N ARG A 189 -2.81 -26.94 -8.78
CA ARG A 189 -4.23 -26.61 -8.67
C ARG A 189 -5.02 -26.87 -9.96
N VAL A 190 -4.45 -26.69 -11.13
CA VAL A 190 -5.14 -27.00 -12.40
C VAL A 190 -5.51 -28.48 -12.47
N LYS A 191 -4.65 -29.36 -11.93
CA LYS A 191 -4.96 -30.80 -11.76
C LYS A 191 -6.19 -31.06 -10.88
N SER A 192 -6.66 -30.08 -10.10
CA SER A 192 -7.80 -30.20 -9.19
C SER A 192 -9.15 -29.74 -9.76
N LYS A 193 -9.24 -29.27 -11.02
CA LYS A 193 -10.50 -28.92 -11.76
C LYS A 193 -11.27 -27.64 -11.34
N TYR A 194 -10.73 -26.73 -10.52
CA TYR A 194 -11.53 -25.66 -9.89
C TYR A 194 -11.35 -24.21 -10.39
N THR A 195 -10.64 -23.93 -11.48
CA THR A 195 -10.42 -22.53 -11.91
C THR A 195 -10.35 -22.39 -13.42
N ASN A 196 -11.34 -21.73 -14.03
CA ASN A 196 -11.51 -21.65 -15.50
C ASN A 196 -11.08 -20.30 -16.10
N SER A 197 -10.51 -19.37 -15.34
CA SER A 197 -10.05 -18.09 -15.88
C SER A 197 -8.76 -17.66 -15.22
N PHE A 198 -7.69 -17.63 -16.02
CA PHE A 198 -6.38 -17.16 -15.60
C PHE A 198 -5.97 -15.93 -16.39
N PHE A 199 -5.40 -14.95 -15.70
CA PHE A 199 -4.75 -13.77 -16.26
C PHE A 199 -3.23 -13.97 -16.20
N ASN A 200 -2.51 -13.52 -17.23
CA ASN A 200 -1.06 -13.57 -17.22
C ASN A 200 -0.52 -12.50 -16.25
N GLY A 201 0.49 -12.85 -15.45
CA GLY A 201 1.15 -11.90 -14.55
C GLY A 201 1.73 -10.67 -15.25
N LEU A 202 2.19 -10.79 -16.50
CA LEU A 202 2.66 -9.65 -17.29
C LEU A 202 1.53 -8.69 -17.67
N GLU A 203 0.36 -9.20 -18.09
CA GLU A 203 -0.81 -8.36 -18.41
C GLU A 203 -1.29 -7.59 -17.18
N ILE A 204 -1.29 -8.25 -16.01
CA ILE A 204 -1.63 -7.62 -14.73
C ILE A 204 -0.64 -6.51 -14.40
N LEU A 205 0.66 -6.77 -14.57
CA LEU A 205 1.70 -5.78 -14.31
C LEU A 205 1.58 -4.57 -15.23
N ASP A 206 1.35 -4.80 -16.52
CA ASP A 206 1.19 -3.76 -17.54
C ASP A 206 -0.04 -2.88 -17.25
N GLU A 207 -1.19 -3.50 -16.96
CA GLU A 207 -2.41 -2.78 -16.61
C GLU A 207 -2.23 -1.92 -15.35
N LEU A 208 -1.57 -2.45 -14.31
CA LEU A 208 -1.28 -1.67 -13.11
C LEU A 208 -0.28 -0.53 -13.38
N ASN A 209 0.76 -0.79 -14.16
CA ASN A 209 1.73 0.24 -14.51
C ASN A 209 1.11 1.37 -15.32
N GLU A 210 0.21 1.05 -16.25
CA GLU A 210 -0.57 2.06 -16.98
C GLU A 210 -1.52 2.79 -16.03
N ALA A 211 -2.30 2.07 -15.22
CA ALA A 211 -3.25 2.68 -14.29
C ALA A 211 -2.58 3.63 -13.29
N TYR A 212 -1.36 3.36 -12.85
CA TYR A 212 -0.65 4.22 -11.89
C TYR A 212 0.41 5.13 -12.54
N GLY A 213 0.48 5.18 -13.88
CA GLY A 213 1.43 6.05 -14.59
C GLY A 213 2.90 5.74 -14.29
N LEU A 214 3.22 4.47 -14.03
CA LEU A 214 4.57 4.03 -13.64
C LEU A 214 5.44 3.67 -14.86
N ILE A 215 4.83 3.40 -16.00
CA ILE A 215 5.51 3.36 -17.28
C ILE A 215 5.36 4.74 -17.92
N ILE A 216 6.45 5.50 -17.98
CA ILE A 216 6.59 6.54 -18.99
C ILE A 216 6.72 5.78 -20.30
N ASN A 217 5.66 5.67 -21.08
CA ASN A 217 5.76 5.12 -22.43
C ASN A 217 6.33 6.24 -23.30
N PRO A 218 7.63 6.21 -23.69
CA PRO A 218 8.21 7.28 -24.51
C PRO A 218 7.51 7.40 -25.88
N PHE A 219 6.77 6.37 -26.32
CA PHE A 219 5.99 6.42 -27.56
C PHE A 219 4.61 7.06 -27.41
N LYS A 220 4.00 7.06 -26.22
CA LYS A 220 2.69 7.72 -26.00
C LYS A 220 2.85 9.25 -26.03
N THR A 221 3.97 9.75 -25.50
CA THR A 221 4.34 11.18 -25.59
C THR A 221 4.68 11.63 -27.01
N PHE A 222 5.10 10.71 -27.89
CA PHE A 222 5.47 11.02 -29.28
C PHE A 222 4.23 11.12 -30.19
N ILE A 223 3.18 10.32 -29.96
CA ILE A 223 1.96 10.36 -30.77
C ILE A 223 1.12 11.61 -30.43
N GLU A 224 0.97 11.95 -29.15
CA GLU A 224 0.26 13.18 -28.73
C GLU A 224 1.00 14.46 -29.16
N GLY A 225 2.32 14.39 -29.40
CA GLY A 225 3.11 15.49 -29.95
C GLY A 225 3.03 15.66 -31.47
N ILE A 226 2.56 14.64 -32.20
CA ILE A 226 2.37 14.68 -33.66
C ILE A 226 0.98 15.22 -34.02
N GLU A 227 -0.04 14.89 -33.23
CA GLU A 227 -1.41 15.38 -33.46
C GLU A 227 -1.57 16.90 -33.19
N GLY A 228 -0.66 17.52 -32.43
CA GLY A 228 -0.64 18.96 -32.17
C GLY A 228 0.02 19.84 -33.25
N LEU A 229 0.51 19.26 -34.36
CA LEU A 229 1.18 19.99 -35.45
C LEU A 229 0.39 19.95 -36.78
N GLY A 230 -0.85 19.48 -36.75
CA GLY A 230 -1.65 19.18 -37.94
C GLY A 230 -2.89 20.05 -38.15
N GLU A 231 -2.89 21.32 -37.77
CA GLU A 231 -3.87 22.30 -38.25
C GLU A 231 -3.12 23.58 -38.66
N GLY A 232 -2.42 23.48 -39.79
CA GLY A 232 -1.91 24.62 -40.53
C GLY A 232 -2.98 25.09 -41.52
N ASP A 233 -3.22 26.39 -41.50
CA ASP A 233 -4.17 27.14 -42.32
C ASP A 233 -4.21 26.73 -43.80
N ASP A 234 -5.32 26.12 -44.23
CA ASP A 234 -5.73 26.08 -45.63
C ASP A 234 -6.74 27.21 -45.88
N ASP A 235 -6.24 28.44 -45.93
CA ASP A 235 -7.01 29.61 -46.32
C ASP A 235 -6.30 30.27 -47.51
N GLU A 236 -6.40 29.67 -48.69
CA GLU A 236 -6.19 30.38 -49.95
C GLU A 236 -6.88 29.72 -51.15
N HIS A 237 -7.69 30.54 -51.84
CA HIS A 237 -8.23 30.38 -53.19
C HIS A 237 -9.53 29.57 -53.39
N ARG A 238 -10.68 30.25 -53.31
CA ARG A 238 -11.44 30.72 -54.50
C ARG A 238 -12.69 31.52 -54.15
#